data_AF-A0A1Q3D799-F1
#
_entry.id   AF-A0A1Q3D799-F1
#
_cell.length_a   1.000
_cell.length_b   1.000
_cell.length_c   1.000
_cell.angle_alpha   90.00
_cell.angle_beta   90.00
_cell.angle_gamma   90.00
#
_symmetry.space_group_name_H-M   'P 1'
#
loop_
_entity.id
_entity.type
_entity.pdbx_description
1 polymer ?
#
loop_
_entity_poly.entity_id
_entity_poly.type
_entity_poly.pdbx_seq_one_letter_code
_entity_poly.pdbx_strand_id
1 'polypeptide(L)'
;LSDEDYCRDYLLNCLSDRVAETYSKFKTAKEIWDNLDAQFRKEEELSKSHIVDKFLDFKFCEDMEITPQVTNIENMRSKMNNENIGATDIFLVGAIIYKLPAA
;
A
#
# COMPACT_ATOMS: atom_id res chain seq x y z
N LEU A 1 25.58 -16.11 25.29
CA LEU A 1 24.49 -15.73 24.35
C LEU A 1 24.78 -16.44 23.06
N SER A 2 23.77 -17.11 22.50
CA SER A 2 23.88 -17.73 21.18
C SER A 2 23.75 -16.65 20.09
N ASP A 3 24.20 -16.94 18.87
CA ASP A 3 24.03 -16.04 17.72
C ASP A 3 22.54 -15.71 17.49
N GLU A 4 21.64 -16.66 17.77
CA GLU A 4 20.19 -16.47 17.68
C GLU A 4 19.67 -15.44 18.69
N ASP A 5 20.19 -15.46 19.93
CA ASP A 5 19.81 -14.47 20.96
C ASP A 5 20.25 -13.06 20.54
N TYR A 6 21.46 -12.94 19.96
CA TYR A 6 21.98 -11.66 19.48
C TYR A 6 21.16 -11.12 18.30
N CYS A 7 20.82 -11.97 17.33
CA CYS A 7 19.96 -11.60 16.21
C CYS A 7 18.57 -11.14 16.67
N ARG A 8 17.99 -11.83 17.66
CA ARG A 8 16.69 -11.48 18.22
C ARG A 8 16.73 -10.11 18.89
N ASP A 9 17.72 -9.87 19.75
CA ASP A 9 17.84 -8.61 20.47
C ASP A 9 18.15 -7.44 19.51
N TYR A 10 18.98 -7.67 18.50
CA TYR A 10 19.23 -6.68 17.45
C TYR A 10 17.95 -6.32 16.68
N LEU A 11 17.18 -7.33 16.26
CA LEU A 11 15.93 -7.13 15.55
C LEU A 11 14.93 -6.33 16.39
N LEU A 12 14.78 -6.64 17.67
CA LEU A 12 13.90 -5.90 18.59
C LEU A 12 14.34 -4.44 18.76
N ASN A 13 15.65 -4.18 18.83
CA ASN A 13 16.20 -2.83 18.95
C ASN A 13 16.00 -1.97 17.68
N CYS A 14 15.76 -2.58 16.53
CA CYS A 14 15.42 -1.85 15.30
C CYS A 14 13.95 -1.40 15.26
N LEU A 15 13.11 -1.89 16.16
CA LEU A 15 11.67 -1.59 16.21
C LEU A 15 11.41 -0.43 17.18
N SER A 16 10.29 0.27 16.97
CA SER A 16 9.81 1.25 17.95
C SER A 16 9.34 0.55 19.22
N ASP A 17 9.44 1.22 20.37
CA ASP A 17 9.18 0.65 21.70
C ASP A 17 7.90 -0.19 21.77
N ARG A 18 6.80 0.33 21.23
CA ARG A 18 5.50 -0.37 21.23
C ARG A 18 5.49 -1.66 20.40
N VAL A 19 6.20 -1.65 19.27
CA VAL A 19 6.31 -2.83 18.39
C VAL A 19 7.28 -3.82 19.04
N ALA A 20 8.42 -3.37 19.56
CA ALA A 20 9.35 -4.22 20.27
C ALA A 20 8.68 -4.95 21.46
N GLU A 21 7.91 -4.23 22.30
CA GLU A 21 7.15 -4.83 23.40
C GLU A 21 6.18 -5.92 22.92
N THR A 22 5.42 -5.63 21.85
CA THR A 22 4.40 -6.55 21.31
C THR A 22 5.02 -7.85 20.78
N TYR A 23 6.19 -7.75 20.14
CA TYR A 23 6.86 -8.88 19.50
C TYR A 23 7.93 -9.55 20.38
N SER A 24 8.27 -8.95 21.53
CA SER A 24 9.22 -9.53 22.51
C SER A 24 8.80 -10.91 23.04
N LYS A 25 7.50 -11.23 22.98
CA LYS A 25 6.92 -12.53 23.37
C LYS A 25 7.40 -13.71 22.52
N PHE A 26 7.90 -13.44 21.31
CA PHE A 26 8.43 -14.48 20.42
C PHE A 26 9.87 -14.83 20.80
N LYS A 27 10.23 -16.11 20.69
CA LYS A 27 11.47 -16.65 21.26
C LYS A 27 12.65 -16.57 20.29
N THR A 28 12.37 -16.53 19.00
CA THR A 28 13.40 -16.53 17.95
C THR A 28 13.32 -15.27 17.09
N ALA A 29 14.44 -14.88 16.50
CA ALA A 29 14.47 -13.77 15.55
C ALA A 29 13.57 -14.07 14.34
N LYS A 30 13.54 -15.33 13.91
CA LYS A 30 12.71 -15.80 12.82
C LYS A 30 11.21 -15.63 13.11
N GLU A 31 10.73 -16.05 14.27
CA GLU A 31 9.31 -15.88 14.64
C GLU A 31 8.90 -14.40 14.66
N ILE A 32 9.79 -13.51 15.15
CA ILE A 32 9.55 -12.07 15.12
C ILE A 32 9.43 -11.59 13.66
N TRP A 33 10.42 -11.92 12.82
CA TRP A 33 10.43 -11.53 11.42
C TRP A 33 9.20 -12.04 10.65
N ASP A 34 8.87 -13.32 10.78
CA ASP A 34 7.75 -13.94 10.07
C ASP A 34 6.40 -13.29 10.47
N ASN A 35 6.23 -12.93 11.74
CA ASN A 35 5.02 -12.23 12.20
C ASN A 35 4.98 -10.78 11.74
N LEU A 36 6.13 -10.07 11.74
CA LEU A 36 6.21 -8.72 11.20
C LEU A 36 5.87 -8.70 9.71
N ASP A 37 6.49 -9.59 8.93
CA ASP A 37 6.22 -9.72 7.49
C ASP A 37 4.73 -10.01 7.26
N ALA A 38 4.16 -11.00 7.95
CA ALA A 38 2.75 -11.36 7.77
C ALA A 38 1.78 -10.21 8.09
N GLN A 39 2.04 -9.42 9.14
CA GLN A 39 1.16 -8.31 9.53
C GLN A 39 1.30 -7.12 8.57
N PHE A 40 2.53 -6.69 8.32
CA PHE A 40 2.78 -5.47 7.55
C PHE A 40 2.64 -5.68 6.04
N ARG A 41 2.97 -6.88 5.52
CA ARG A 41 2.72 -7.21 4.12
C ARG A 41 1.23 -7.24 3.79
N LYS A 42 0.41 -7.77 4.71
CA LYS A 42 -1.05 -7.75 4.55
C LYS A 42 -1.59 -6.31 4.59
N GLU A 43 -1.08 -5.48 5.49
CA GLU A 43 -1.47 -4.06 5.56
C GLU A 43 -1.06 -3.30 4.30
N GLU A 44 0.13 -3.57 3.77
CA GLU A 44 0.60 -3.01 2.49
C GLU A 44 -0.30 -3.44 1.33
N GLU A 45 -0.63 -4.74 1.22
CA GLU A 45 -1.56 -5.26 0.21
C GLU A 45 -2.95 -4.62 0.33
N LEU A 46 -3.46 -4.44 1.56
CA LEU A 46 -4.73 -3.75 1.81
C LEU A 46 -4.67 -2.28 1.39
N SER A 47 -3.57 -1.57 1.71
CA SER A 47 -3.35 -0.18 1.30
C SER A 47 -3.35 -0.04 -0.23
N LYS A 48 -2.63 -0.94 -0.92
CA LYS A 48 -2.58 -0.98 -2.38
C LYS A 48 -3.96 -1.28 -2.99
N SER A 49 -4.66 -2.28 -2.44
CA SER A 49 -6.01 -2.63 -2.90
C SER A 49 -6.98 -1.47 -2.78
N HIS A 50 -6.94 -0.69 -1.69
CA HIS A 50 -7.78 0.48 -1.51
C HIS A 50 -7.52 1.60 -2.52
N ILE A 51 -6.27 1.79 -2.95
CA ILE A 51 -5.93 2.75 -4.01
C ILE A 51 -6.48 2.28 -5.35
N VAL A 52 -6.36 0.98 -5.65
CA VAL A 52 -6.92 0.39 -6.88
C VAL A 52 -8.44 0.50 -6.88
N ASP A 53 -9.11 0.17 -5.78
CA ASP A 53 -10.57 0.24 -5.66
C ASP A 53 -11.07 1.67 -5.89
N LYS A 54 -10.43 2.67 -5.25
CA LYS A 54 -10.75 4.08 -5.50
C LYS A 54 -10.61 4.49 -6.96
N PHE A 55 -9.57 4.02 -7.63
CA PHE A 55 -9.37 4.30 -9.05
C PHE A 55 -10.45 3.61 -9.90
N LEU A 56 -10.83 2.37 -9.59
CA LEU A 56 -11.87 1.63 -10.30
C LEU A 56 -13.27 2.22 -10.08
N ASP A 57 -13.57 2.69 -8.88
CA ASP A 57 -14.86 3.30 -8.54
C ASP A 57 -15.02 4.73 -9.07
N PHE A 58 -13.92 5.43 -9.36
CA PHE A 58 -13.97 6.77 -9.92
C PHE A 58 -14.73 6.79 -11.25
N LYS A 59 -15.67 7.73 -11.39
CA LYS A 59 -16.42 8.00 -12.62
C LYS A 59 -16.44 9.50 -12.87
N PHE A 60 -16.40 9.88 -14.14
CA PHE A 60 -16.63 11.26 -14.50
C PHE A 60 -18.10 11.62 -14.32
N CYS A 61 -18.36 12.83 -13.85
CA CYS A 61 -19.69 13.40 -13.69
C CYS A 61 -19.84 14.58 -14.66
N GLU A 62 -20.93 14.58 -15.44
CA GLU A 62 -21.26 15.65 -16.38
C GLU A 62 -21.54 16.99 -15.69
N ASP A 63 -22.09 16.93 -14.47
CA ASP A 63 -22.44 18.10 -13.68
C ASP A 63 -21.22 18.78 -13.01
N MET A 64 -20.02 18.21 -13.15
CA MET A 64 -18.79 18.73 -12.57
C MET A 64 -17.82 19.21 -13.63
N GLU A 65 -17.04 20.24 -13.32
CA GLU A 65 -15.95 20.69 -14.18
C GLU A 65 -14.93 19.56 -14.41
N ILE A 66 -14.38 19.49 -15.61
CA ILE A 66 -13.44 18.43 -16.00
C ILE A 66 -12.09 18.57 -15.29
N THR A 67 -11.63 19.81 -15.05
CA THR A 67 -10.32 20.10 -14.47
C THR A 67 -10.11 19.46 -13.09
N PRO A 68 -10.97 19.66 -12.07
CA PRO A 68 -10.80 19.01 -10.77
C PRO A 68 -10.90 17.47 -10.85
N GLN A 69 -11.69 16.95 -11.79
CA GLN A 69 -11.81 15.51 -12.02
C GLN A 69 -10.51 14.91 -12.57
N VAL A 70 -9.88 15.58 -13.54
CA VAL A 70 -8.57 15.18 -14.10
C VAL A 70 -7.48 15.25 -13.04
N THR A 71 -7.41 16.34 -12.26
CA THR A 71 -6.45 16.44 -11.15
C THR A 71 -6.59 15.30 -10.14
N ASN A 72 -7.83 14.83 -9.88
CA ASN A 72 -8.05 13.70 -9.00
C ASN A 72 -7.45 12.39 -9.55
N ILE A 73 -7.60 12.14 -10.86
CA ILE A 73 -6.98 11.00 -11.53
C ILE A 73 -5.45 11.09 -11.51
N GLU A 74 -4.88 12.26 -11.77
CA GLU A 74 -3.42 12.46 -11.70
C GLU A 74 -2.88 12.20 -10.30
N ASN A 75 -3.59 12.64 -9.27
CA ASN A 75 -3.25 12.35 -7.87
C ASN A 75 -3.33 10.85 -7.55
N MET A 76 -4.34 10.14 -8.07
CA MET A 76 -4.44 8.68 -7.92
C MET A 76 -3.29 7.97 -8.63
N ARG A 77 -2.93 8.39 -9.85
CA ARG A 77 -1.77 7.86 -10.58
C ARG A 77 -0.46 8.08 -9.80
N SER A 78 -0.27 9.27 -9.23
CA SER A 78 0.89 9.57 -8.39
C SER A 78 0.98 8.64 -7.17
N LYS A 79 -0.14 8.40 -6.49
CA LYS A 79 -0.22 7.44 -5.37
C LYS A 79 0.10 6.02 -5.81
N MET A 80 -0.45 5.57 -6.94
CA MET A 80 -0.15 4.25 -7.51
C MET A 80 1.36 4.08 -7.79
N ASN A 81 2.01 5.11 -8.34
CA ASN A 81 3.45 5.07 -8.58
C ASN A 81 4.26 5.01 -7.28
N ASN A 82 3.90 5.80 -6.27
CA ASN A 82 4.59 5.79 -4.97
C ASN A 82 4.50 4.43 -4.27
N GLU A 83 3.37 3.74 -4.44
CA GLU A 83 3.12 2.40 -3.88
C GLU A 83 3.59 1.27 -4.82
N ASN A 84 4.29 1.59 -5.91
CA ASN A 84 4.75 0.65 -6.93
C ASN A 84 3.64 -0.25 -7.52
N ILE A 85 2.43 0.29 -7.65
CA ILE A 85 1.31 -0.38 -8.30
C ILE A 85 1.53 -0.32 -9.82
N GLY A 86 1.84 -1.47 -10.44
CA GLY A 86 2.16 -1.57 -11.86
C GLY A 86 0.96 -1.41 -12.77
N ALA A 87 0.59 -0.17 -13.10
CA ALA A 87 -0.40 0.16 -14.14
C ALA A 87 0.30 0.74 -15.37
N THR A 88 0.01 0.20 -16.56
CA THR A 88 0.58 0.71 -17.81
C THR A 88 -0.19 1.95 -18.29
N ASP A 89 0.49 2.84 -19.01
CA ASP A 89 -0.16 4.04 -19.59
C ASP A 89 -1.31 3.66 -20.53
N ILE A 90 -1.17 2.56 -21.28
CA ILE A 90 -2.22 2.04 -22.16
C ILE A 90 -3.47 1.65 -21.36
N PHE A 91 -3.28 0.96 -20.22
CA PHE A 91 -4.38 0.60 -19.34
C PHE A 91 -5.05 1.84 -18.75
N LEU A 92 -4.28 2.83 -18.28
CA LEU A 92 -4.82 4.06 -17.69
C LEU A 92 -5.63 4.86 -18.71
N VAL A 93 -5.12 5.03 -19.94
CA VAL A 93 -5.84 5.71 -21.02
C VAL A 93 -7.15 4.98 -21.34
N GLY A 94 -7.11 3.65 -21.48
CA GLY A 94 -8.31 2.84 -21.71
C GLY A 94 -9.34 2.98 -20.58
N ALA A 95 -8.89 2.94 -19.33
CA ALA A 95 -9.75 3.12 -18.16
C ALA A 95 -10.38 4.52 -18.10
N ILE A 96 -9.64 5.57 -18.43
CA ILE A 96 -10.16 6.94 -18.47
C ILE A 96 -11.26 7.06 -19.53
N ILE A 97 -11.00 6.57 -20.75
CA ILE A 97 -12.00 6.58 -21.84
C ILE A 97 -13.28 5.84 -21.41
N TYR A 98 -13.14 4.68 -20.77
CA TYR A 98 -14.28 3.89 -20.29
C TYR A 98 -15.08 4.58 -19.19
N LYS A 99 -14.44 5.46 -18.40
CA LYS A 99 -15.06 6.18 -17.28
C LYS A 99 -15.76 7.48 -17.70
N LEU A 100 -15.54 7.94 -18.93
CA LEU A 100 -16.22 9.12 -19.46
C LEU A 100 -17.73 8.86 -19.53
N PRO A 101 -18.58 9.86 -19.28
CA PRO A 101 -20.01 9.72 -19.46
C PRO A 101 -20.32 9.39 -20.92
N ALA A 102 -21.33 8.55 -21.15
CA ALA A 102 -21.80 8.30 -22.50
C ALA A 102 -22.48 9.57 -23.02
N ALA A 103 -22.09 10.01 -24.22
CA ALA A 103 -22.74 11.12 -24.91
C ALA A 103 -24.21 10.82 -25.27
#